data_AF-A0A7K3H6B9-F1
#
_entry.id   AF-A0A7K3H6B9-F1
#
_cell.length_a   1.000
_cell.length_b   1.000
_cell.length_c   1.000
_cell.angle_alpha   90.00
_cell.angle_beta   90.00
_cell.angle_gamma   90.00
#
_symmetry.space_group_name_H-M   'P 1'
#
loop_
_entity.id
_entity.type
_entity.pdbx_description
1 polymer ?
#
loop_
_entity_poly.entity_id
_entity_poly.type
_entity_poly.pdbx_seq_one_letter_code
_entity_poly.pdbx_strand_id
1 'polypeptide(L)'
;AERIAAAERPLFLVGGGARNRDAGRAIERLAELAGAGIFTTASGRGVVSEDHPLFCGLSGLYTTGPAAALWRETDLVIALGSRLEETATFGWPEARDLPVIQVVAGEEDVVTGRPGLHVLGDVLRAVQGWAGLLAFRPSGADWTARVER
;
A
#
# COMPACT_ATOMS: atom_id res chain seq x y z
N ALA A 1 -1.72 -12.95 -0.16
CA ALA A 1 -2.39 -13.09 1.15
C ALA A 1 -1.40 -13.41 2.27
N GLU A 2 -0.71 -14.55 2.24
CA GLU A 2 0.22 -14.97 3.33
C GLU A 2 1.27 -13.92 3.68
N ARG A 3 1.95 -13.33 2.68
CA ARG A 3 2.93 -12.25 2.92
C ARG A 3 2.33 -11.01 3.59
N ILE A 4 1.09 -10.65 3.22
CA ILE A 4 0.37 -9.52 3.84
C ILE A 4 0.04 -9.87 5.29
N ALA A 5 -0.41 -11.10 5.54
CA ALA A 5 -0.76 -11.58 6.88
C ALA A 5 0.46 -11.77 7.81
N ALA A 6 1.66 -11.93 7.24
CA ALA A 6 2.91 -12.09 7.99
C ALA A 6 3.64 -10.75 8.25
N ALA A 7 3.24 -9.66 7.59
CA ALA A 7 3.86 -8.35 7.78
C ALA A 7 3.48 -7.74 9.12
N GLU A 8 4.45 -7.14 9.81
CA GLU A 8 4.24 -6.47 11.09
C GLU A 8 3.94 -4.98 10.90
N ARG A 9 4.53 -4.36 9.88
CA ARG A 9 4.44 -2.92 9.59
C ARG A 9 4.08 -2.66 8.12
N PRO A 10 2.98 -3.25 7.60
CA PRO A 10 2.59 -3.09 6.21
C PRO A 10 2.11 -1.66 5.90
N LEU A 11 2.46 -1.19 4.70
CA LEU A 11 1.92 0.03 4.09
C LEU A 11 1.30 -0.26 2.73
N PHE A 12 0.19 0.41 2.44
CA PHE A 12 -0.42 0.46 1.11
C PHE A 12 0.10 1.69 0.36
N LEU A 13 0.47 1.51 -0.90
CA LEU A 13 0.68 2.60 -1.85
C LEU A 13 -0.38 2.50 -2.95
N VAL A 14 -1.36 3.40 -2.93
CA VAL A 14 -2.45 3.42 -3.90
C VAL A 14 -2.10 4.40 -5.03
N GLY A 15 -1.94 3.88 -6.24
CA GLY A 15 -1.64 4.64 -7.44
C GLY A 15 -2.86 4.96 -8.30
N GLY A 16 -2.66 5.76 -9.35
CA GLY A 16 -3.75 6.14 -10.27
C GLY A 16 -4.39 4.98 -11.03
N GLY A 17 -3.67 3.86 -11.20
CA GLY A 17 -4.20 2.64 -11.82
C GLY A 17 -5.23 1.91 -10.95
N ALA A 18 -5.39 2.28 -9.68
CA ALA A 18 -6.42 1.76 -8.79
C ALA A 18 -7.76 2.51 -8.89
N ARG A 19 -7.88 3.51 -9.78
CA ARG A 19 -9.12 4.29 -9.96
C ARG A 19 -10.26 3.42 -10.50
N ASN A 20 -11.10 2.99 -9.57
CA ASN A 20 -12.33 2.27 -9.82
C ASN A 20 -13.29 2.60 -8.66
N ARG A 21 -14.58 2.76 -8.97
CA ARG A 21 -15.60 3.17 -7.97
C ARG A 21 -15.66 2.23 -6.77
N ASP A 22 -15.39 0.94 -6.97
CA ASP A 22 -15.49 -0.08 -5.94
C ASP A 22 -14.14 -0.42 -5.30
N ALA A 23 -13.03 -0.04 -5.94
CA ALA A 23 -11.69 -0.35 -5.44
C ALA A 23 -11.38 0.36 -4.13
N GLY A 24 -11.77 1.62 -3.98
CA GLY A 24 -11.50 2.40 -2.75
C GLY A 24 -11.93 1.69 -1.47
N ARG A 25 -13.21 1.31 -1.40
CA ARG A 25 -13.77 0.60 -0.25
C ARG A 25 -13.14 -0.78 -0.03
N ALA A 26 -12.82 -1.48 -1.11
CA ALA A 26 -12.15 -2.78 -1.01
C ALA A 26 -10.73 -2.65 -0.44
N ILE A 27 -10.01 -1.60 -0.84
CA ILE A 27 -8.66 -1.28 -0.38
C ILE A 27 -8.70 -0.89 1.11
N GLU A 28 -9.59 0.01 1.48
CA GLU A 28 -9.83 0.41 2.88
C GLU A 28 -10.11 -0.83 3.74
N ARG A 29 -11.02 -1.70 3.30
CA ARG A 29 -11.34 -2.94 4.02
C ARG A 29 -10.14 -3.86 4.16
N LEU A 30 -9.32 -4.03 3.12
CA LEU A 30 -8.13 -4.87 3.21
C LEU A 30 -7.07 -4.23 4.13
N ALA A 31 -6.94 -2.91 4.12
CA ALA A 31 -6.04 -2.20 5.01
C ALA A 31 -6.44 -2.36 6.49
N GLU A 32 -7.74 -2.31 6.81
CA GLU A 32 -8.27 -2.64 8.14
C GLU A 32 -7.92 -4.07 8.56
N LEU A 33 -8.14 -5.05 7.68
CA LEU A 33 -7.86 -6.47 7.95
C LEU A 33 -6.37 -6.75 8.17
N ALA A 34 -5.51 -5.95 7.54
CA ALA A 34 -4.05 -6.05 7.64
C ALA A 34 -3.45 -5.13 8.72
N GLY A 35 -4.24 -4.23 9.32
CA GLY A 35 -3.75 -3.16 10.20
C GLY A 35 -2.68 -2.29 9.52
N ALA A 36 -2.90 -1.94 8.24
CA ALA A 36 -1.90 -1.29 7.39
C ALA A 36 -2.22 0.19 7.16
N GLY A 37 -1.19 1.03 7.18
CA GLY A 37 -1.33 2.45 6.81
C GLY A 37 -1.50 2.62 5.30
N ILE A 38 -2.29 3.62 4.89
CA ILE A 38 -2.62 3.87 3.49
C ILE A 38 -1.98 5.19 3.05
N PHE A 39 -1.11 5.10 2.06
CA PHE A 39 -0.63 6.25 1.31
C PHE A 39 -1.17 6.22 -0.12
N THR A 40 -1.32 7.39 -0.72
CA THR A 40 -1.58 7.51 -2.15
C THR A 40 -0.40 8.14 -2.87
N THR A 41 -0.18 7.78 -4.13
CA THR A 41 0.60 8.64 -5.04
C THR A 41 -0.19 9.92 -5.34
N ALA A 42 0.45 10.93 -5.93
CA ALA A 42 -0.27 12.10 -6.42
C ALA A 42 -1.39 11.73 -7.42
N SER A 43 -1.17 10.71 -8.26
CA SER A 43 -2.17 10.22 -9.21
C SER A 43 -3.23 9.31 -8.59
N GLY A 44 -2.95 8.68 -7.45
CA GLY A 44 -3.90 7.84 -6.70
C GLY A 44 -4.81 8.62 -5.74
N ARG A 45 -4.58 9.92 -5.57
CA ARG A 45 -5.41 10.77 -4.70
C ARG A 45 -6.89 10.66 -5.06
N GLY A 46 -7.73 10.49 -4.05
CA GLY A 46 -9.18 10.30 -4.18
C GLY A 46 -9.64 8.88 -4.55
N VAL A 47 -8.72 7.89 -4.64
CA VAL A 47 -9.12 6.48 -4.78
C VAL A 47 -9.69 5.95 -3.46
N VAL A 48 -9.09 6.32 -2.33
CA VAL A 48 -9.57 6.04 -0.97
C VAL A 48 -10.00 7.35 -0.30
N SER A 49 -10.81 7.24 0.75
CA SER A 49 -11.19 8.38 1.59
C SER A 49 -9.98 8.94 2.35
N GLU A 50 -9.76 10.25 2.25
CA GLU A 50 -8.73 10.94 3.05
C GLU A 50 -9.13 11.08 4.53
N ASP A 51 -10.41 10.90 4.85
CA ASP A 51 -10.93 10.87 6.22
C ASP A 51 -10.85 9.46 6.85
N HIS A 52 -10.34 8.46 6.11
CA HIS A 52 -10.20 7.10 6.63
C HIS A 52 -9.15 7.09 7.76
N PRO A 53 -9.40 6.41 8.91
CA PRO A 53 -8.50 6.45 10.07
C PRO A 53 -7.09 5.94 9.77
N LEU A 54 -6.95 5.03 8.80
CA LEU A 54 -5.63 4.51 8.37
C LEU A 54 -4.97 5.33 7.24
N PHE A 55 -5.54 6.47 6.82
CA PHE A 55 -4.96 7.29 5.76
C PHE A 55 -3.80 8.14 6.30
N CYS A 56 -2.60 7.93 5.76
CA CYS A 56 -1.36 8.57 6.20
C CYS A 56 -0.92 9.73 5.29
N GLY A 57 -1.63 10.00 4.20
CA GLY A 57 -1.34 11.08 3.25
C GLY A 57 -0.69 10.63 1.95
N LEU A 58 0.04 11.56 1.32
CA LEU A 58 0.75 11.30 0.06
C LEU A 58 2.11 10.64 0.32
N SER A 59 2.50 9.71 -0.55
CA SER A 59 3.85 9.11 -0.54
C SER A 59 4.85 9.92 -1.37
N GLY A 60 6.13 9.62 -1.18
CA GLY A 60 7.24 10.15 -1.95
C GLY A 60 7.51 11.62 -1.66
N LEU A 61 7.64 12.43 -2.71
CA LEU A 61 8.00 13.85 -2.67
C LEU A 61 7.09 14.69 -1.76
N TYR A 62 5.85 14.23 -1.57
CA TYR A 62 4.83 14.92 -0.80
C TYR A 62 4.63 14.33 0.60
N THR A 63 5.47 13.37 1.01
CA THR A 63 5.40 12.77 2.34
C THR A 63 5.70 13.82 3.41
N THR A 64 4.82 13.93 4.41
CA THR A 64 5.01 14.85 5.53
C THR A 64 6.07 14.33 6.50
N GLY A 65 6.71 15.23 7.25
CA GLY A 65 7.72 14.87 8.26
C GLY A 65 7.27 13.77 9.24
N PRO A 66 6.06 13.88 9.85
CA PRO A 66 5.53 12.84 10.72
C PRO A 66 5.34 11.47 10.03
N ALA A 67 4.87 11.47 8.79
CA ALA A 67 4.59 10.26 8.03
C ALA A 67 5.86 9.58 7.47
N ALA A 68 6.96 10.31 7.32
CA ALA A 68 8.23 9.78 6.82
C ALA A 68 8.83 8.68 7.73
N ALA A 69 8.49 8.65 9.02
CA ALA A 69 8.92 7.59 9.92
C ALA A 69 8.30 6.23 9.56
N LEU A 70 7.05 6.22 9.07
CA LEU A 70 6.37 5.00 8.67
C LEU A 70 7.10 4.32 7.50
N TRP A 71 7.56 5.10 6.52
CA TRP A 71 8.33 4.58 5.38
C TRP A 71 9.67 3.97 5.78
N ARG A 72 10.34 4.51 6.80
CA ARG A 72 11.63 3.99 7.29
C ARG A 72 11.51 2.67 8.04
N GLU A 73 10.33 2.38 8.58
CA GLU A 73 10.10 1.24 9.46
C GLU A 73 9.27 0.14 8.81
N THR A 74 8.62 0.43 7.68
CA THR A 74 7.81 -0.56 6.98
C THR A 74 8.64 -1.78 6.56
N ASP A 75 8.03 -2.95 6.70
CA ASP A 75 8.61 -4.23 6.31
C ASP A 75 7.97 -4.81 5.04
N LEU A 76 6.90 -4.20 4.54
CA LEU A 76 6.19 -4.61 3.33
C LEU A 76 5.39 -3.46 2.74
N VAL A 77 5.54 -3.24 1.43
CA VAL A 77 4.64 -2.36 0.67
C VAL A 77 3.71 -3.16 -0.21
N ILE A 78 2.41 -2.85 -0.15
CA ILE A 78 1.38 -3.31 -1.07
C ILE A 78 1.07 -2.17 -2.04
N ALA A 79 1.72 -2.18 -3.21
CA ALA A 79 1.55 -1.17 -4.23
C ALA A 79 0.42 -1.56 -5.19
N LEU A 80 -0.65 -0.76 -5.24
CA LEU A 80 -1.86 -1.04 -5.99
C LEU A 80 -2.02 -0.04 -7.14
N GLY A 81 -1.89 -0.49 -8.38
CA GLY A 81 -2.02 0.36 -9.56
C GLY A 81 -1.00 1.50 -9.61
N SER A 82 0.19 1.27 -9.06
CA SER A 82 1.31 2.22 -9.05
C SER A 82 2.49 1.64 -9.82
N ARG A 83 3.13 2.51 -10.61
CA ARG A 83 4.39 2.22 -11.32
C ARG A 83 5.60 2.61 -10.48
N LEU A 84 5.42 2.79 -9.17
CA LEU A 84 6.47 3.16 -8.22
C LEU A 84 7.33 4.31 -8.76
N GLU A 85 6.67 5.34 -9.30
CA GLU A 85 7.38 6.46 -9.91
C GLU A 85 8.33 7.10 -8.89
N GLU A 86 9.44 7.67 -9.35
CA GLU A 86 10.44 8.28 -8.46
C GLU A 86 9.82 9.28 -7.47
N THR A 87 8.85 10.06 -7.95
CA THR A 87 8.09 11.03 -7.12
C THR A 87 7.21 10.37 -6.06
N ALA A 88 6.80 9.11 -6.24
CA ALA A 88 6.05 8.32 -5.28
C ALA A 88 6.97 7.53 -4.32
N THR A 89 8.18 7.15 -4.75
CA THR A 89 9.12 6.39 -3.91
C THR A 89 10.20 7.24 -3.25
N PHE A 90 10.20 8.55 -3.46
CA PHE A 90 11.18 9.45 -2.86
C PHE A 90 11.21 9.32 -1.33
N GLY A 91 12.40 9.10 -0.76
CA GLY A 91 12.57 8.91 0.69
C GLY A 91 12.20 7.52 1.21
N TRP A 92 11.84 6.58 0.33
CA TRP A 92 11.73 5.17 0.72
C TRP A 92 13.11 4.59 1.09
N PRO A 93 13.14 3.50 1.89
CA PRO A 93 14.33 2.67 2.04
C PRO A 93 14.91 2.23 0.70
N GLU A 94 16.19 1.88 0.74
CA GLU A 94 16.93 1.29 -0.38
C GLU A 94 16.16 0.12 -0.99
N ALA A 95 16.19 0.02 -2.32
CA ALA A 95 15.34 -0.90 -3.08
C ALA A 95 15.49 -2.37 -2.63
N ARG A 96 16.70 -2.78 -2.24
CA ARG A 96 17.02 -4.14 -1.81
C ARG A 96 16.46 -4.53 -0.44
N ASP A 97 16.10 -3.55 0.39
CA ASP A 97 15.76 -3.76 1.81
C ASP A 97 14.24 -3.77 2.06
N LEU A 98 13.44 -3.40 1.05
CA LEU A 98 11.98 -3.26 1.19
C LEU A 98 11.22 -4.11 0.16
N PRO A 99 10.59 -5.23 0.58
CA PRO A 99 9.79 -6.03 -0.33
C PRO A 99 8.51 -5.30 -0.76
N VAL A 100 8.16 -5.45 -2.04
CA VAL A 100 6.95 -4.85 -2.63
C VAL A 100 6.10 -5.93 -3.27
N ILE A 101 4.81 -5.96 -2.92
CA ILE A 101 3.79 -6.65 -3.69
C ILE A 101 3.18 -5.60 -4.62
N GLN A 102 3.50 -5.69 -5.92
CA GLN A 102 3.04 -4.75 -6.93
C GLN A 102 1.89 -5.34 -7.74
N VAL A 103 0.74 -4.67 -7.74
CA VAL A 103 -0.41 -5.01 -8.61
C VAL A 103 -0.50 -3.98 -9.74
N VAL A 104 -0.40 -4.46 -10.97
CA VAL A 104 -0.50 -3.63 -12.18
C VAL A 104 -1.28 -4.38 -13.27
N ALA A 105 -1.92 -3.64 -14.17
CA ALA A 105 -2.80 -4.25 -15.18
C ALA A 105 -2.02 -4.94 -16.31
N GLY A 106 -0.84 -4.42 -16.66
CA GLY A 106 0.00 -4.89 -17.75
C GLY A 106 1.46 -5.07 -17.34
N GLU A 107 2.19 -5.86 -18.11
CA GLU A 107 3.61 -6.15 -17.88
C GLU A 107 4.49 -4.90 -18.06
N GLU A 108 4.07 -3.97 -18.91
CA GLU A 108 4.76 -2.72 -19.19
C GLU A 108 4.90 -1.81 -17.96
N ASP A 109 4.05 -2.00 -16.96
CA ASP A 109 4.01 -1.22 -15.72
C ASP A 109 4.76 -1.91 -14.57
N VAL A 110 5.31 -3.10 -14.79
CA VAL A 110 6.06 -3.86 -13.78
C VAL A 110 7.40 -3.18 -13.51
N VAL A 111 7.67 -2.92 -12.24
CA VAL A 111 8.95 -2.34 -11.80
C VAL A 111 9.83 -3.42 -11.21
N THR A 112 10.90 -3.75 -11.91
CA THR A 112 11.91 -4.72 -11.44
C THR A 112 12.96 -4.08 -10.54
N GLY A 113 13.68 -4.88 -9.76
CA GLY A 113 14.82 -4.42 -8.95
C GLY A 113 14.51 -4.18 -7.47
N ARG A 114 13.25 -4.30 -7.06
CA ARG A 114 12.84 -4.46 -5.67
C ARG A 114 12.48 -5.93 -5.41
N PRO A 115 12.81 -6.50 -4.24
CA PRO A 115 12.38 -7.85 -3.90
C PRO A 115 10.85 -7.87 -3.75
N GLY A 116 10.21 -8.99 -3.99
CA GLY A 116 8.77 -9.13 -3.77
C GLY A 116 8.04 -9.89 -4.87
N LEU A 117 6.78 -9.55 -5.07
CA LEU A 117 5.87 -10.24 -5.98
C LEU A 117 5.21 -9.24 -6.93
N HIS A 118 5.07 -9.63 -8.19
CA HIS A 118 4.27 -8.90 -9.17
C HIS A 118 2.98 -9.67 -9.44
N VAL A 119 1.88 -8.95 -9.50
CA VAL A 119 0.53 -9.48 -9.72
C VAL A 119 -0.05 -8.74 -10.91
N LEU A 120 -0.21 -9.44 -12.01
CA LEU A 120 -0.80 -8.89 -13.23
C LEU A 120 -2.32 -9.02 -13.14
N GLY A 121 -3.02 -7.90 -13.27
CA GLY A 121 -4.47 -7.87 -13.36
C GLY A 121 -5.13 -6.67 -12.70
N ASP A 122 -6.44 -6.77 -12.55
CA ASP A 122 -7.27 -5.73 -11.97
C ASP A 122 -7.08 -5.61 -10.44
N VAL A 123 -6.87 -4.38 -9.97
CA VAL A 123 -6.64 -4.09 -8.55
C VAL A 123 -7.82 -4.52 -7.68
N LEU A 124 -9.05 -4.22 -8.10
CA LEU A 124 -10.25 -4.55 -7.32
C LEU A 124 -10.34 -6.07 -7.11
N ARG A 125 -10.15 -6.87 -8.16
CA ARG A 125 -10.19 -8.34 -8.06
C ARG A 125 -9.08 -8.89 -7.18
N ALA A 126 -7.85 -8.37 -7.30
CA ALA A 126 -6.75 -8.79 -6.44
C ALA A 126 -7.06 -8.52 -4.96
N VAL A 127 -7.51 -7.30 -4.66
CA VAL A 127 -7.84 -6.86 -3.30
C VAL A 127 -9.01 -7.65 -2.71
N GLN A 128 -10.10 -7.85 -3.46
CA GLN A 128 -11.24 -8.66 -3.02
C GLN A 128 -10.84 -10.11 -2.75
N GLY A 129 -10.06 -10.71 -3.65
CA GLY A 129 -9.56 -12.07 -3.48
C GLY A 129 -8.70 -12.21 -2.23
N TRP A 130 -7.84 -11.23 -1.93
CA TRP A 130 -7.03 -11.26 -0.72
C TRP A 130 -7.84 -10.99 0.55
N ALA A 131 -8.77 -10.03 0.53
CA ALA A 131 -9.64 -9.75 1.67
C ALA A 131 -10.46 -10.99 2.09
N GLY A 132 -10.90 -11.82 1.14
CA GLY A 132 -11.58 -13.08 1.42
C GLY A 132 -10.69 -14.17 2.04
N LEU A 133 -9.36 -14.04 1.94
CA LEU A 133 -8.38 -15.01 2.46
C LEU A 133 -7.74 -14.55 3.78
N LEU A 134 -7.76 -13.25 4.09
CA LEU A 134 -7.26 -12.73 5.36
C LEU A 134 -8.35 -12.83 6.43
N ALA A 135 -8.08 -13.58 7.49
CA ALA A 135 -8.75 -13.36 8.77
C ALA A 135 -8.32 -11.99 9.32
N PHE A 136 -9.23 -11.27 9.99
CA PHE A 136 -8.90 -10.02 10.66
C PHE A 136 -7.69 -10.24 11.58
N ARG A 137 -6.63 -9.47 11.36
CA ARG A 137 -5.51 -9.38 12.28
C ARG A 137 -5.25 -7.92 12.56
N PRO A 138 -5.25 -7.49 13.84
CA PRO A 138 -4.52 -6.27 14.14
C PRO A 138 -3.07 -6.52 13.70
N SER A 139 -2.47 -5.59 12.95
CA SER A 139 -1.01 -5.50 12.93
C SER A 139 -0.52 -5.34 14.38
N GLY A 140 0.78 -5.47 14.65
CA GLY A 140 1.27 -5.25 16.02
C GLY A 140 0.62 -4.00 16.61
N ALA A 141 -0.03 -4.08 17.78
CA ALA A 141 -0.95 -3.03 18.26
C ALA A 141 -0.29 -1.63 18.25
N ASP A 142 1.03 -1.59 18.43
CA ASP A 142 1.88 -0.42 18.34
C ASP A 142 1.96 0.20 16.94
N TRP A 143 1.88 -0.59 15.87
CA TRP A 143 1.88 -0.13 14.49
C TRP A 143 0.56 0.53 14.11
N THR A 144 -0.57 -0.13 14.38
CA THR A 144 -1.91 0.44 14.11
C THR A 144 -2.06 1.78 14.83
N ALA A 145 -1.67 1.86 16.11
CA ALA A 145 -1.73 3.10 16.90
C ALA A 145 -0.81 4.23 16.41
N ARG A 146 0.18 3.93 15.55
CA ARG A 146 1.02 4.95 14.90
C ARG A 146 0.46 5.43 13.58
N VAL A 147 -0.32 4.58 12.92
CA VAL A 147 -1.00 4.86 11.67
C VAL A 147 -2.27 5.69 11.91
N GLU A 148 -3.02 5.41 12.98
CA GLU A 148 -4.31 6.08 13.32
C GLU A 148 -4.18 7.50 13.91
N ARG A 149 -3.01 8.14 13.83
CA ARG A 149 -2.73 9.42 14.53
C ARG A 149 -3.16 10.67 13.78
#